data_AF-A0A0F9UZ00-F1
#
_entry.id   AF-A0A0F9UZ00-F1
#
_cell.length_a   1.000
_cell.length_b   1.000
_cell.length_c   1.000
_cell.angle_alpha   90.00
_cell.angle_beta   90.00
_cell.angle_gamma   90.00
#
_symmetry.space_group_name_H-M   'P 1'
#
loop_
_entity.id
_entity.type
_entity.pdbx_description
1 polymer ?
#
loop_
_entity_poly.entity_id
_entity_poly.type
_entity_poly.pdbx_seq_one_letter_code
_entity_poly.pdbx_strand_id
1 'polypeptide(L)' 'MCKITIKKQKCLRCKYEWYPKPKDGKVNRPRVCPKCKSPYWDIPKTQFKKGDSK' A
#
# COMPACT_ATOMS: atom_id res chain seq x y z
N MET A 1 7.29 -7.07 -26.40
CA MET A 1 6.06 -6.85 -25.59
C MET A 1 6.45 -6.69 -24.12
N CYS A 2 6.43 -5.47 -23.59
CA CYS A 2 6.77 -5.22 -22.18
C CYS A 2 5.53 -5.48 -21.30
N LYS A 3 5.54 -6.56 -20.52
CA LYS A 3 4.50 -6.85 -19.52
C LYS A 3 4.68 -5.90 -18.34
N ILE A 4 3.67 -5.06 -18.06
CA ILE A 4 3.65 -4.17 -16.89
C ILE A 4 2.96 -4.91 -15.75
N THR A 5 3.73 -5.31 -14.73
CA THR A 5 3.20 -5.96 -13.52
C THR A 5 2.85 -4.89 -12.49
N ILE A 6 1.56 -4.53 -12.37
CA ILE A 6 1.09 -3.54 -11.39
C ILE A 6 0.82 -4.24 -10.05
N LYS A 7 1.52 -3.84 -8.99
CA LYS A 7 1.26 -4.33 -7.62
C LYS A 7 0.06 -3.59 -7.02
N LYS A 8 -0.92 -4.33 -6.51
CA LYS A 8 -2.06 -3.77 -5.75
C LYS A 8 -1.55 -3.15 -4.45
N GLN A 9 -2.01 -1.94 -4.14
CA GLN A 9 -1.75 -1.28 -2.87
C GLN A 9 -2.95 -1.45 -1.95
N LYS A 10 -2.69 -1.71 -0.68
CA LYS A 10 -3.71 -1.88 0.35
C LYS A 10 -3.42 -0.94 1.51
N CYS A 11 -4.40 -0.13 1.88
CA CYS A 11 -4.29 0.71 3.06
C CYS A 11 -4.55 -0.14 4.31
N LEU A 12 -3.60 -0.13 5.23
CA LEU A 12 -3.69 -0.87 6.50
C LEU A 12 -4.62 -0.20 7.52
N ARG A 13 -5.07 1.04 7.28
CA ARG A 13 -6.03 1.75 8.14
C ARG A 13 -7.48 1.48 7.74
N CYS A 14 -7.86 1.84 6.52
CA CYS A 14 -9.24 1.71 6.04
C CYS A 14 -9.50 0.42 5.27
N LYS A 15 -8.49 -0.45 5.11
CA LYS A 15 -8.53 -1.71 4.35
C LYS A 15 -8.91 -1.53 2.87
N TYR A 16 -8.86 -0.31 2.36
CA TYR A 16 -9.13 -0.02 0.96
C TYR A 16 -7.99 -0.50 0.07
N GLU A 17 -8.34 -1.09 -1.06
CA GLU A 17 -7.41 -1.67 -2.01
C GLU A 17 -7.54 -0.93 -3.34
N TRP A 18 -6.41 -0.51 -3.91
CA TRP A 18 -6.39 0.19 -5.19
C TRP A 18 -5.16 -0.17 -6.01
N TYR A 19 -5.26 0.06 -7.31
CA TYR A 19 -4.17 -0.11 -8.24
C TYR A 19 -3.58 1.27 -8.58
N PRO A 20 -2.31 1.55 -8.24
CA PRO A 20 -1.68 2.80 -8.62
C PRO A 20 -1.56 2.84 -10.16
N LYS A 21 -2.04 3.93 -10.76
CA LYS A 21 -1.90 4.14 -12.21
C LYS A 21 -0.44 4.49 -12.51
N PRO A 22 0.22 3.81 -13.46
CA PRO A 22 1.55 4.21 -13.89
C PRO A 22 1.46 5.60 -14.51
N LYS A 23 2.33 6.52 -14.07
CA LYS A 23 2.47 7.84 -14.66
C LYS A 23 3.87 7.89 -15.24
N ASP A 24 3.99 8.22 -16.53
CA ASP A 24 5.29 8.27 -17.23
C ASP A 24 6.04 6.92 -17.24
N GLY A 25 5.31 5.82 -17.49
CA GLY A 25 5.88 4.46 -17.48
C GLY A 25 6.37 3.96 -16.11
N LYS A 26 6.23 4.76 -15.04
CA LYS A 26 6.67 4.41 -13.67
C LYS A 26 5.47 4.26 -12.75
N VAL A 27 5.47 3.18 -11.97
CA VAL A 27 4.49 2.96 -10.90
C VAL A 27 4.95 3.73 -9.67
N ASN A 28 4.48 4.98 -9.54
CA ASN A 28 4.76 5.78 -8.36
C ASN A 28 3.88 5.34 -7.18
N ARG A 29 4.51 5.11 -6.02
CA ARG A 29 3.79 4.84 -4.78
C ARG A 29 3.06 6.12 -4.34
N PRO A 30 1.75 6.05 -4.05
CA PRO A 30 1.01 7.23 -3.59
C PRO A 30 1.51 7.63 -2.19
N ARG A 31 1.67 8.92 -1.94
CA ARG A 31 2.05 9.42 -0.61
C ARG A 31 0.93 9.30 0.41
N VAL A 32 -0.33 9.22 -0.05
CA VAL A 32 -1.53 9.17 0.79
C VAL A 32 -2.53 8.15 0.26
N CYS A 33 -3.34 7.57 1.13
CA CYS A 33 -4.45 6.72 0.70
C CYS A 33 -5.52 7.56 -0.02
N PRO A 34 -6.00 7.15 -1.21
CA PRO A 34 -7.03 7.88 -1.95
C PRO A 34 -8.39 7.94 -1.24
N LYS A 35 -8.68 6.99 -0.34
CA LYS A 35 -9.96 6.92 0.38
C LYS A 35 -9.96 7.74 1.67
N CYS A 36 -9.00 7.50 2.57
CA CYS A 36 -8.96 8.15 3.89
C CYS A 36 -7.98 9.33 3.97
N LYS A 37 -7.27 9.65 2.88
CA LYS A 37 -6.23 10.69 2.81
C LYS A 37 -5.10 10.53 3.83
N SER A 38 -4.98 9.35 4.44
CA SER A 38 -3.97 9.10 5.45
C SER A 38 -2.60 8.90 4.79
N PRO A 39 -1.55 9.61 5.22
CA PRO A 39 -0.19 9.40 4.72
C PRO A 39 0.41 8.08 5.21
N TYR A 40 0.05 7.64 6.42
CA TYR A 40 0.50 6.37 7.02
C TYR A 40 -0.35 5.18 6.57
N TRP A 41 -0.60 5.03 5.27
CA TRP A 41 -1.47 3.98 4.74
C TRP A 41 -0.74 2.64 4.58
N ASP A 42 0.56 2.67 4.34
CA ASP A 42 1.45 1.50 4.20
C ASP A 42 2.09 1.09 5.52
N ILE A 43 1.97 1.93 6.55
CA ILE A 43 2.56 1.68 7.86
C ILE A 43 1.57 0.86 8.69
N PRO A 44 1.89 -0.41 9.00
CA PRO A 44 1.10 -1.17 9.94
C PRO A 44 1.16 -0.46 11.29
N LYS A 45 0.04 -0.43 12.03
CA LYS A 45 0.13 -0.11 13.45
C LYS A 45 1.10 -1.13 14.04
N THR A 46 2.18 -0.64 14.66
CA THR A 46 3.14 -1.44 15.41
C THR A 46 2.41 -2.08 16.59
N GLN A 47 1.69 -3.14 16.32
CA GLN A 47 1.31 -4.11 17.33
C GLN A 47 2.59 -4.89 17.61
N PHE A 48 3.25 -4.57 18.71
CA PHE A 48 4.25 -5.43 19.34
C PHE A 48 3.65 -6.85 19.36
N LYS A 49 4.10 -7.71 18.45
CA LYS A 49 3.82 -9.14 18.54
C LYS A 49 4.72 -9.67 19.65
N LYS A 50 4.22 -9.63 20.89
CA LYS A 50 4.62 -10.60 21.91
C LYS A 50 4.15 -11.97 21.42
N GLY A 51 5.06 -12.93 21.32
CA GLY A 51 4.72 -14.33 21.06
C GLY A 51 5.23 -14.87 19.73
N ASP A 52 6.55 -14.94 19.58
CA ASP A 52 7.16 -16.09 18.93
C ASP A 52 7.34 -17.13 20.04
N SER A 53 6.35 -18.01 20.17
CA SER A 53 6.47 -19.25 20.95
C SER A 53 6.65 -20.37 19.93
N LYS A 54 7.86 -20.93 19.85
CA LYS A 54 8.05 -22.38 19.92
C LYS A 54 9.50 -22.72 20.25
#